data_AF-A0A2P2D8Y1-F1
#
_entry.id   AF-A0A2P2D8Y1-F1
#
_cell.length_a   1.000
_cell.length_b   1.000
_cell.length_c   1.000
_cell.angle_alpha   90.00
_cell.angle_beta   90.00
_cell.angle_gamma   90.00
#
_symmetry.space_group_name_H-M   'P 1'
#
loop_
_entity.id
_entity.type
_entity.pdbx_description
1 polymer ?
#
loop_
_entity_poly.entity_id
_entity_poly.type
_entity_poly.pdbx_seq_one_letter_code
_entity_poly.pdbx_strand_id
1 'polypeptide(L)'
;MLSKKVIVLFLFLCLGMVFHLHSAKLFSIPAATNPTNQECRLKSGYYLEIIPLENGELNIHVEITNEFATFHRIIDKFYVKNKINWLKDCEFELVTLEITDPILLDTDFIGNKTYYKVKQINENKYQYVEVNKQNVLSLDYQGIYFPHAVVE
;
A
#
# COMPACT_ATOMS: atom_id res chain seq x y z
N MET A 1 -8.63 -37.13 41.01
CA MET A 1 -9.77 -36.25 40.66
C MET A 1 -9.23 -34.84 40.45
N LEU A 2 -9.35 -34.28 39.24
CA LEU A 2 -8.88 -32.91 38.97
C LEU A 2 -9.76 -31.91 39.75
N SER A 3 -9.14 -31.01 40.51
CA SER A 3 -9.84 -29.96 41.24
C SER A 3 -10.62 -29.06 40.28
N LYS A 4 -11.88 -28.73 40.60
CA LYS A 4 -12.75 -27.85 39.78
C LYS A 4 -12.05 -26.54 39.38
N LYS A 5 -11.15 -26.03 40.22
CA LYS A 5 -10.37 -24.80 39.94
C LYS A 5 -9.39 -24.95 38.78
N VAL A 6 -8.81 -26.13 38.60
CA VAL A 6 -7.86 -26.43 37.51
C VAL A 6 -8.60 -26.52 36.18
N ILE A 7 -9.82 -27.09 36.18
CA ILE A 7 -10.67 -27.19 34.98
C ILE A 7 -11.07 -25.79 34.49
N VAL A 8 -11.45 -24.89 35.41
CA VAL A 8 -11.82 -23.52 35.08
C VAL A 8 -10.63 -22.74 34.51
N LEU A 9 -9.43 -22.90 35.08
CA LEU A 9 -8.21 -22.27 34.59
C LEU A 9 -7.88 -22.71 33.15
N PHE A 10 -7.98 -24.01 32.87
CA PHE A 10 -7.78 -24.54 31.52
C PHE A 10 -8.79 -24.00 30.52
N LEU A 11 -10.05 -23.86 30.93
CA LEU A 11 -11.11 -23.26 30.09
C LEU A 11 -10.80 -21.80 29.74
N PHE A 12 -10.37 -21.00 30.71
CA PHE A 12 -9.98 -19.61 30.47
C PHE A 12 -8.75 -19.49 29.55
N LEU A 13 -7.75 -20.35 29.72
CA LEU A 13 -6.56 -20.38 28.87
C LEU A 13 -6.91 -20.75 27.42
N CYS A 14 -7.77 -21.76 27.22
CA CYS A 14 -8.22 -22.16 25.89
C CYS A 14 -9.03 -21.06 25.20
N LEU A 15 -9.96 -20.40 25.92
CA LEU A 15 -10.75 -19.29 25.39
C LEU A 15 -9.87 -18.09 25.01
N GLY A 16 -8.87 -17.76 25.83
CA GLY A 16 -7.90 -16.69 25.55
C GLY A 16 -7.08 -16.96 24.29
N MET A 17 -6.59 -18.19 24.09
CA MET A 17 -5.84 -18.55 22.88
C MET A 17 -6.70 -18.47 21.61
N VAL A 18 -7.95 -18.94 21.66
CA VAL A 18 -8.88 -18.86 20.52
C VAL A 18 -9.18 -17.39 20.15
N PHE A 19 -9.31 -16.51 21.15
CA PHE A 19 -9.54 -15.08 20.93
C PHE A 19 -8.32 -14.39 20.29
N HIS A 20 -7.10 -14.73 20.72
CA HIS A 20 -5.87 -14.22 20.10
C HIS A 20 -5.66 -14.72 18.66
N LEU A 21 -5.99 -15.99 18.38
CA LEU A 21 -5.95 -16.55 17.03
C LEU A 21 -6.99 -15.90 16.09
N HIS A 22 -8.17 -15.54 16.60
CA HIS A 22 -9.21 -14.89 15.81
C HIS A 22 -8.89 -13.42 15.52
N SER A 23 -8.34 -12.70 16.49
CA SER A 23 -7.94 -11.30 16.32
C SER A 23 -6.75 -11.14 15.37
N ALA A 24 -5.76 -12.05 15.39
CA ALA A 24 -4.65 -12.03 14.43
C ALA A 24 -5.12 -12.20 12.96
N LYS A 25 -6.24 -12.90 12.74
CA LYS A 25 -6.84 -13.09 11.41
C LYS A 25 -7.60 -11.86 10.90
N LEU A 26 -8.09 -11.00 11.78
CA LEU A 26 -8.88 -9.81 11.39
C LEU A 26 -8.00 -8.71 10.77
N PHE A 27 -6.71 -8.70 11.09
CA PHE A 27 -5.75 -7.69 10.60
C PHE A 27 -4.76 -8.21 9.57
N SER A 28 -4.83 -9.50 9.23
CA SER A 28 -4.13 -10.04 8.07
C SER A 28 -4.94 -9.73 6.81
N ILE A 29 -4.32 -9.08 5.82
CA ILE A 29 -4.89 -8.89 4.48
C ILE A 29 -5.42 -10.26 4.03
N PRO A 30 -6.71 -10.39 3.66
CA PRO A 30 -7.25 -11.65 3.24
C PRO A 30 -6.43 -12.17 2.06
N ALA A 31 -5.77 -13.31 2.28
CA ALA A 31 -5.16 -14.09 1.21
C ALA A 31 -6.25 -14.34 0.17
N ALA A 32 -5.96 -13.99 -1.08
CA ALA A 32 -6.92 -14.08 -2.15
C ALA A 32 -7.48 -15.50 -2.25
N THR A 33 -8.80 -15.61 -2.33
CA THR A 33 -9.54 -16.88 -2.42
C THR A 33 -9.29 -17.64 -3.73
N ASN A 34 -8.48 -17.10 -4.65
CA ASN A 34 -8.00 -17.80 -5.84
C ASN A 34 -6.57 -17.32 -6.18
N PRO A 35 -5.54 -18.17 -6.03
CA PRO A 35 -4.14 -17.81 -6.32
C PRO A 35 -3.77 -17.89 -7.81
N THR A 36 -4.72 -18.19 -8.69
CA THR A 36 -4.49 -18.34 -10.13
C THR A 36 -4.99 -17.10 -10.87
N ASN A 37 -4.07 -16.28 -11.36
CA ASN A 37 -4.29 -15.06 -12.18
C ASN A 37 -4.82 -13.79 -11.48
N GLN A 38 -4.17 -13.32 -10.41
CA GLN A 38 -4.29 -11.90 -10.03
C GLN A 38 -3.12 -11.13 -10.61
N GLU A 39 -3.35 -10.35 -11.66
CA GLU A 39 -2.41 -9.35 -12.17
C GLU A 39 -2.26 -8.25 -11.10
N CYS A 40 -1.33 -8.47 -10.16
CA CYS A 40 -0.96 -7.47 -9.14
C CYS A 40 0.06 -6.46 -9.66
N ARG A 41 0.47 -6.59 -10.94
CA ARG A 41 1.27 -5.58 -11.62
C ARG A 41 0.41 -4.36 -11.94
N LEU A 42 0.95 -3.21 -11.61
CA LEU A 42 0.32 -1.93 -11.90
C LEU A 42 0.42 -1.68 -13.40
N LYS A 43 -0.73 -1.55 -14.06
CA LYS A 43 -0.81 -1.13 -15.47
C LYS A 43 -0.38 0.33 -15.63
N SER A 44 0.04 0.71 -16.84
CA SER A 44 0.28 2.11 -17.15
C SER A 44 -1.03 2.93 -17.05
N GLY A 45 -0.90 4.16 -16.58
CA GLY A 45 -1.96 5.17 -16.57
C GLY A 45 -1.89 6.09 -15.36
N TYR A 46 -2.97 6.80 -15.14
CA TYR A 46 -3.15 7.79 -14.09
C TYR A 46 -3.99 7.22 -12.94
N TYR A 47 -3.53 7.47 -11.73
CA TYR A 47 -4.09 6.99 -10.48
C TYR A 47 -4.21 8.15 -9.48
N LEU A 48 -5.18 8.02 -8.58
CA LEU A 48 -5.32 8.86 -7.41
C LEU A 48 -5.04 8.04 -6.16
N GLU A 49 -4.23 8.60 -5.27
CA GLU A 49 -4.02 8.09 -3.91
C GLU A 49 -4.48 9.16 -2.93
N ILE A 50 -5.33 8.76 -1.99
CA ILE A 50 -5.90 9.64 -0.98
C ILE A 50 -5.40 9.19 0.38
N ILE A 51 -4.67 10.05 1.08
CA ILE A 51 -4.18 9.79 2.43
C ILE A 51 -5.00 10.64 3.41
N PRO A 52 -5.74 10.04 4.35
CA PRO A 52 -6.46 10.79 5.37
C PRO A 52 -5.46 11.43 6.35
N LEU A 53 -5.66 12.71 6.63
CA LEU A 53 -4.92 13.50 7.61
C LEU A 53 -5.86 13.94 8.74
N GLU A 54 -5.31 14.37 9.87
CA GLU A 54 -6.13 14.84 11.01
C GLU A 54 -7.09 15.99 10.64
N ASN A 55 -6.71 16.83 9.67
CA ASN A 55 -7.46 18.02 9.26
C ASN A 55 -7.83 18.03 7.76
N GLY A 56 -7.93 16.87 7.12
CA GLY A 56 -8.33 16.79 5.71
C GLY A 56 -7.82 15.55 5.01
N GLU A 57 -7.64 15.64 3.70
CA GLU A 57 -7.13 14.56 2.87
C GLU A 57 -6.01 15.09 1.98
N LEU A 58 -4.92 14.34 1.90
CA LEU A 58 -3.87 14.58 0.92
C LEU A 58 -4.17 13.79 -0.35
N ASN A 59 -4.34 14.49 -1.45
CA ASN A 59 -4.54 13.92 -2.77
C ASN A 59 -3.21 13.84 -3.50
N ILE A 60 -2.78 12.62 -3.81
CA ILE A 60 -1.55 12.36 -4.54
C ILE A 60 -1.92 11.85 -5.92
N HIS A 61 -1.55 12.62 -6.93
CA HIS A 61 -1.72 12.24 -8.33
C HIS A 61 -0.54 11.38 -8.75
N VAL A 62 -0.80 10.15 -9.22
CA VAL A 62 0.24 9.20 -9.60
C VAL A 62 0.11 8.85 -11.09
N GLU A 63 1.14 9.14 -11.87
CA GLU A 63 1.22 8.71 -13.27
C GLU A 63 2.26 7.60 -13.42
N ILE A 64 1.83 6.47 -14.00
CA ILE A 64 2.65 5.31 -14.34
C ILE A 64 2.76 5.25 -15.86
N THR A 65 3.90 5.63 -16.42
CA THR A 65 4.06 5.70 -17.88
C THR A 65 4.46 4.37 -18.49
N ASN A 66 5.34 3.62 -17.81
CA ASN A 66 5.79 2.30 -18.22
C ASN A 66 5.83 1.39 -16.99
N GLU A 67 5.33 0.16 -17.09
CA GLU A 67 5.36 -0.86 -16.03
C GLU A 67 6.78 -1.13 -15.48
N PHE A 68 7.81 -0.71 -16.23
CA PHE A 68 9.23 -0.79 -15.88
C PHE A 68 9.90 0.54 -15.50
N ALA A 69 9.23 1.68 -15.63
CA ALA A 69 9.90 2.96 -15.49
C ALA A 69 8.93 4.11 -15.18
N THR A 70 9.05 4.59 -13.95
CA THR A 70 8.72 5.96 -13.54
C THR A 70 7.29 6.20 -13.04
N PHE A 71 7.23 6.55 -11.75
CA PHE A 71 6.08 7.09 -11.04
C PHE A 71 6.30 8.58 -10.88
N HIS A 72 5.40 9.38 -11.43
CA HIS A 72 5.33 10.80 -11.13
C HIS A 72 4.28 11.00 -10.06
N ARG A 73 4.67 11.55 -8.91
CA ARG A 73 3.72 11.91 -7.84
C ARG A 73 3.64 13.43 -7.77
N ILE A 74 2.42 13.96 -7.84
CA ILE A 74 2.16 15.38 -7.52
C ILE A 74 1.50 15.42 -6.14
N ILE A 75 2.16 16.08 -5.20
CA ILE A 75 1.73 16.26 -3.81
C ILE A 75 1.67 17.76 -3.57
N ASP A 76 0.49 18.36 -3.43
CA ASP A 76 0.33 19.81 -3.14
C ASP A 76 1.23 20.75 -4.01
N LYS A 77 1.38 20.43 -5.30
CA LYS A 77 2.21 21.10 -6.35
C LYS A 77 3.68 20.69 -6.43
N PHE A 78 4.13 19.77 -5.59
CA PHE A 78 5.49 19.24 -5.62
C PHE A 78 5.59 17.98 -6.47
N TYR A 79 6.68 17.84 -7.22
CA TYR A 79 6.91 16.71 -8.11
C TYR A 79 7.94 15.76 -7.52
N VAL A 80 7.57 14.48 -7.46
CA VAL A 80 8.46 13.40 -7.05
C VAL A 80 8.53 12.36 -8.16
N LYS A 81 9.75 12.01 -8.55
CA LYS A 81 10.04 10.97 -9.54
C LYS A 81 10.56 9.72 -8.84
N ASN A 82 9.88 8.59 -9.04
CA ASN A 82 10.30 7.30 -8.48
C ASN A 82 10.39 6.24 -9.57
N LYS A 83 11.13 5.15 -9.36
CA LYS A 83 11.18 3.97 -10.22
C LYS A 83 10.64 2.77 -9.47
N ILE A 84 9.80 1.96 -10.13
CA ILE A 84 9.43 0.64 -9.65
C ILE A 84 10.38 -0.41 -10.20
N ASN A 85 10.82 -1.31 -9.32
CA ASN A 85 11.59 -2.49 -9.64
C ASN A 85 10.88 -3.72 -9.08
N TRP A 86 10.24 -4.50 -9.94
CA TRP A 86 9.53 -5.72 -9.53
C TRP A 86 10.51 -6.79 -9.08
N LEU A 87 10.34 -7.25 -7.84
CA LEU A 87 11.16 -8.31 -7.26
C LEU A 87 10.49 -9.68 -7.42
N LYS A 88 9.15 -9.71 -7.32
CA LYS A 88 8.29 -10.89 -7.48
C LYS A 88 6.95 -10.44 -8.07
N ASP A 89 6.07 -11.40 -8.39
CA ASP A 89 4.79 -11.13 -9.06
C ASP A 89 3.97 -10.02 -8.38
N CYS A 90 3.98 -9.94 -7.03
CA CYS A 90 3.25 -8.95 -6.24
C CYS A 90 4.13 -8.18 -5.24
N GLU A 91 5.44 -8.15 -5.45
CA GLU A 91 6.37 -7.41 -4.59
C GLU A 91 7.26 -6.53 -5.44
N PHE A 92 7.36 -5.25 -5.09
CA PHE A 92 8.22 -4.30 -5.78
C PHE A 92 9.02 -3.43 -4.82
N GLU A 93 10.16 -2.98 -5.32
CA GLU A 93 10.98 -1.95 -4.73
C GLU A 93 10.65 -0.60 -5.39
N LEU A 94 10.35 0.41 -4.60
CA LEU A 94 10.20 1.80 -5.02
C LEU A 94 11.49 2.55 -4.73
N VAL A 95 12.09 3.13 -5.77
CA VAL A 95 13.34 3.89 -5.70
C VAL A 95 13.07 5.34 -6.03
N THR A 96 13.28 6.26 -5.09
CA THR A 96 13.13 7.70 -5.36
C THR A 96 14.34 8.23 -6.13
N LEU A 97 14.09 8.90 -7.24
CA LEU A 97 15.11 9.42 -8.16
C LEU A 97 15.30 10.93 -8.04
N GLU A 98 14.23 11.69 -7.85
CA GLU A 98 14.25 13.15 -7.84
C GLU A 98 13.09 13.71 -7.01
N ILE A 99 13.36 14.78 -6.26
CA ILE A 99 12.40 15.56 -5.47
C ILE A 99 12.66 17.03 -5.79
N THR A 100 11.63 17.77 -6.20
CA THR A 100 11.74 19.21 -6.49
C THR A 100 11.17 20.11 -5.39
N ASP A 101 10.98 19.58 -4.18
CA ASP A 101 10.49 20.29 -2.99
C ASP A 101 11.61 20.49 -1.95
N PRO A 102 11.98 21.74 -1.60
CA PRO A 102 12.97 22.01 -0.57
C PRO A 102 12.53 21.68 0.87
N ILE A 103 11.22 21.56 1.15
CA ILE A 103 10.65 21.23 2.47
C ILE A 103 10.71 19.72 2.72
N LEU A 104 10.48 18.92 1.68
CA LEU A 104 10.60 17.45 1.76
C LEU A 104 12.06 16.96 1.71
N LEU A 105 13.04 17.84 1.45
CA LEU A 105 14.47 17.53 1.58
C LEU A 105 14.87 17.23 3.04
N ASP A 106 14.19 17.84 4.02
CA ASP A 106 14.49 17.70 5.45
C ASP A 106 13.95 16.40 6.07
N THR A 107 13.22 15.60 5.29
CA THR A 107 12.87 14.21 5.61
C THR A 107 13.70 13.26 4.76
N ASP A 108 14.56 12.45 5.38
CA ASP A 108 15.57 11.57 4.76
C ASP A 108 15.09 10.70 3.58
N PHE A 109 14.92 11.22 2.35
CA PHE A 109 14.61 10.37 1.18
C PHE A 109 15.23 10.86 -0.14
N ILE A 110 16.56 10.96 -0.18
CA ILE A 110 17.35 10.88 -1.42
C ILE A 110 18.08 9.52 -1.43
N GLY A 111 17.62 8.59 -2.28
CA GLY A 111 18.29 7.29 -2.51
C GLY A 111 17.79 6.09 -1.70
N ASN A 112 16.71 6.23 -0.92
CA ASN A 112 16.15 5.13 -0.16
C ASN A 112 15.27 4.20 -1.03
N LYS A 113 15.45 2.90 -0.81
CA LYS A 113 14.68 1.82 -1.44
C LYS A 113 13.61 1.37 -0.46
N THR A 114 12.36 1.49 -0.85
CA THR A 114 11.23 1.05 -0.04
C THR A 114 10.57 -0.16 -0.68
N TYR A 115 10.29 -1.20 0.11
CA TYR A 115 9.74 -2.46 -0.40
C TYR A 115 8.25 -2.52 -0.11
N TYR A 116 7.46 -2.89 -1.12
CA TYR A 116 6.01 -2.96 -1.04
C TYR A 116 5.49 -4.32 -1.50
N LYS A 117 4.41 -4.76 -0.86
CA LYS A 117 3.53 -5.82 -1.37
C LYS A 117 2.29 -5.18 -1.96
N VAL A 118 1.86 -5.63 -3.12
CA VAL A 118 0.71 -5.07 -3.84
C VAL A 118 -0.32 -6.14 -4.13
N LYS A 119 -1.59 -5.75 -4.15
CA LYS A 119 -2.71 -6.60 -4.50
C LYS A 119 -3.69 -5.79 -5.33
N GLN A 120 -4.16 -6.39 -6.42
CA GLN A 120 -5.30 -5.86 -7.16
C GLN A 120 -6.59 -6.22 -6.41
N ILE A 121 -7.40 -5.20 -6.11
CA ILE A 121 -8.72 -5.38 -5.49
C ILE A 121 -9.79 -5.55 -6.57
N ASN A 122 -9.68 -4.77 -7.65
CA ASN A 122 -10.44 -4.91 -8.89
C ASN A 122 -9.66 -4.24 -10.03
N GLU A 123 -10.20 -4.25 -11.25
CA GLU A 123 -9.54 -3.72 -12.46
C GLU A 123 -9.06 -2.26 -12.36
N ASN A 124 -9.66 -1.48 -11.46
CA ASN A 124 -9.41 -0.06 -11.27
C ASN A 124 -8.86 0.29 -9.89
N LYS A 125 -8.61 -0.70 -9.01
CA LYS A 125 -8.14 -0.43 -7.65
C LYS A 125 -7.04 -1.39 -7.23
N TYR A 126 -5.93 -0.82 -6.81
CA TYR A 126 -4.80 -1.53 -6.24
C TYR A 126 -4.60 -1.10 -4.79
N GLN A 127 -4.18 -2.03 -3.95
CA GLN A 127 -3.74 -1.75 -2.60
C GLN A 127 -2.31 -2.18 -2.45
N TYR A 128 -1.52 -1.39 -1.72
CA TYR A 128 -0.13 -1.71 -1.47
C TYR A 128 0.26 -1.33 -0.04
N VAL A 129 1.18 -2.10 0.53
CA VAL A 129 1.62 -1.97 1.92
C VAL A 129 3.13 -2.09 1.97
N GLU A 130 3.77 -1.18 2.70
CA GLU A 130 5.20 -1.26 2.94
C GLU A 130 5.51 -2.51 3.76
N VAL A 131 6.53 -3.26 3.37
CA VAL A 131 6.94 -4.48 4.07
C VAL A 131 7.30 -4.13 5.51
N ASN A 132 6.70 -4.84 6.48
CA ASN A 132 6.82 -4.62 7.92
C ASN A 132 6.10 -3.39 8.49
N LYS A 133 5.31 -2.66 7.69
CA LYS A 133 4.36 -1.66 8.19
C LYS A 133 2.92 -2.15 8.02
N GLN A 134 2.01 -1.51 8.75
CA GLN A 134 0.57 -1.82 8.72
C GLN A 134 -0.24 -0.80 7.93
N ASN A 135 0.38 0.29 7.44
CA ASN A 135 -0.34 1.31 6.69
C ASN A 135 -0.62 0.82 5.26
N VAL A 136 -1.89 0.62 4.94
CA VAL A 136 -2.35 0.19 3.62
C VAL A 136 -2.70 1.41 2.80
N LEU A 137 -2.00 1.60 1.69
CA LEU A 137 -2.24 2.66 0.73
C LEU A 137 -3.07 2.10 -0.43
N SER A 138 -3.87 2.96 -1.06
CA SER A 138 -4.72 2.60 -2.21
C SER A 138 -4.39 3.47 -3.41
N LEU A 139 -4.36 2.85 -4.59
CA LEU A 139 -4.26 3.51 -5.90
C LEU A 139 -5.54 3.24 -6.67
N ASP A 140 -6.32 4.29 -6.92
CA ASP A 140 -7.55 4.24 -7.70
C ASP A 140 -7.27 4.74 -9.13
N TYR A 141 -7.37 3.86 -10.11
CA TYR A 141 -7.15 4.14 -11.54
C TYR A 141 -8.20 5.09 -12.07
N GLN A 142 -7.75 6.17 -12.71
CA GLN A 142 -8.59 7.25 -13.22
C GLN A 142 -8.60 7.33 -14.76
N GLY A 143 -7.67 6.66 -15.45
CA GLY A 143 -7.59 6.69 -16.90
C GLY A 143 -6.16 6.53 -17.42
N ILE A 144 -5.98 6.62 -18.74
CA ILE A 144 -4.68 6.40 -19.38
C ILE A 144 -3.77 7.63 -19.22
N TYR A 145 -4.35 8.82 -19.19
CA TYR A 145 -3.61 10.08 -19.14
C TYR A 145 -4.06 10.91 -17.96
N PHE A 146 -3.12 11.67 -17.38
CA PHE A 146 -3.46 12.72 -16.46
C PHE A 146 -4.36 13.74 -17.19
N PRO A 147 -5.54 14.09 -16.65
CA PRO A 147 -6.30 15.22 -17.17
C PRO A 147 -5.48 16.47 -16.82
N HIS A 148 -4.59 16.87 -17.74
CA HIS A 148 -3.97 18.18 -17.68
C HIS A 148 -5.13 19.16 -17.66
N ALA A 149 -5.34 19.83 -16.52
CA ALA A 149 -6.27 20.94 -16.47
C ALA A 149 -5.82 21.88 -17.58
N VAL A 150 -6.63 21.99 -18.64
CA VAL A 150 -6.52 23.11 -19.56
C VAL A 150 -6.90 24.30 -18.70
N VAL A 151 -5.89 24.98 -18.18
CA VAL A 151 -6.06 26.27 -17.55
C VAL A 151 -6.43 27.20 -18.70
N GLU A 152 -7.73 27.39 -18.92
CA GLU A 152 -8.25 28.53 -19.68
C GLU A 152 -8.06 29.83 -18.90
#